data_AF-A0A0V0V037-F1
#
_entry.id   AF-A0A0V0V037-F1
#
_cell.length_a   1.000
_cell.length_b   1.000
_cell.length_c   1.000
_cell.angle_alpha   90.00
_cell.angle_beta   90.00
_cell.angle_gamma   90.00
#
_symmetry.space_group_name_H-M   'P 1'
#
loop_
_entity.id
_entity.type
_entity.pdbx_description
1 polymer ?
#
loop_
_entity_poly.entity_id
_entity_poly.type
_entity_poly.pdbx_seq_one_letter_code
_entity_poly.pdbx_strand_id
1 'polypeptide(L)'
;MCRLFGIKKTRSFLYHRQGNGQAERFNRTLLDMLSILVDENPGQWDDMLPFVMLAYNSSVHESTGVTPAIAMLGRELRLPLDVQIRNPPGREAQGLPDYIRET
;
A
#
# COMPACT_ATOMS: atom_id res chain seq x y z
N MET A 1 -26.39 0.00 4.84
CA MET A 1 -24.99 0.30 5.22
C MET A 1 -24.44 1.56 4.57
N CYS A 2 -24.25 1.67 3.25
CA CYS A 2 -23.63 2.87 2.62
C CYS A 2 -24.35 4.19 2.93
N ARG A 3 -25.69 4.22 2.89
CA ARG A 3 -26.47 5.43 3.26
C ARG A 3 -26.28 5.86 4.72
N LEU A 4 -26.01 4.92 5.62
CA LEU A 4 -25.83 5.19 7.05
C LEU A 4 -24.51 5.94 7.32
N PHE A 5 -23.48 5.65 6.53
CA PHE A 5 -22.15 6.28 6.63
C PHE A 5 -21.96 7.43 5.63
N GLY A 6 -23.01 7.86 4.92
CA GLY A 6 -22.89 8.90 3.89
C GLY A 6 -22.04 8.51 2.66
N ILE A 7 -21.81 7.21 2.44
CA ILE A 7 -20.94 6.71 1.37
C ILE A 7 -21.72 6.65 0.05
N LYS A 8 -21.24 7.36 -0.98
CA LYS A 8 -21.72 7.23 -2.36
C LYS A 8 -21.16 5.97 -3.00
N LYS A 9 -22.02 4.97 -3.26
CA LYS A 9 -21.62 3.74 -3.93
C LYS A 9 -21.50 3.97 -5.43
N THR A 10 -20.32 3.71 -5.99
CA THR A 10 -20.09 3.67 -7.45
C THR A 10 -20.06 2.21 -7.90
N ARG A 11 -20.52 1.91 -9.12
CA ARG A 11 -20.50 0.57 -9.71
C ARG A 11 -19.75 0.61 -11.03
N SER A 12 -18.74 -0.24 -11.17
CA SER A 12 -18.03 -0.41 -12.44
C SER A 12 -18.91 -1.18 -13.41
N PHE A 13 -19.15 -0.61 -14.59
CA PHE A 13 -19.92 -1.28 -15.64
C PHE A 13 -19.10 -2.39 -16.31
N LEU A 14 -19.76 -3.45 -16.79
CA LEU A 14 -19.14 -4.68 -17.33
C LEU A 14 -18.16 -4.46 -18.51
N TYR A 15 -18.19 -3.27 -19.14
CA TYR A 15 -17.30 -2.91 -20.25
C TYR A 15 -16.47 -1.65 -19.97
N HIS A 16 -16.47 -1.15 -18.73
CA HIS A 16 -15.71 0.02 -18.32
C HIS A 16 -14.73 -0.33 -17.19
N ARG A 17 -13.74 -1.16 -17.53
CA ARG A 17 -12.69 -1.64 -16.60
C ARG A 17 -11.85 -0.52 -15.99
N GLN A 18 -11.77 0.64 -16.66
CA GLN A 18 -11.02 1.80 -16.15
C GLN A 18 -11.52 2.29 -14.79
N GLY A 19 -12.82 2.14 -14.49
CA GLY A 19 -13.40 2.61 -13.23
C GLY A 19 -12.87 1.91 -11.97
N ASN A 20 -12.25 0.73 -12.10
CA ASN A 20 -11.70 -0.04 -10.98
C ASN A 20 -10.21 -0.40 -11.18
N GLY A 21 -9.56 0.17 -12.19
CA GLY A 21 -8.23 -0.26 -12.61
C GLY A 21 -7.15 -0.11 -11.54
N GLN A 22 -7.25 0.89 -10.66
CA GLN A 22 -6.27 1.08 -9.58
C GLN A 22 -6.36 -0.03 -8.53
N ALA A 23 -7.57 -0.39 -8.10
CA ALA A 23 -7.78 -1.49 -7.17
C ALA A 23 -7.36 -2.83 -7.79
N GLU A 24 -7.65 -3.05 -9.08
CA GLU A 24 -7.24 -4.27 -9.79
C GLU A 24 -5.72 -4.40 -9.91
N ARG A 25 -5.01 -3.31 -10.24
CA ARG A 25 -3.55 -3.29 -10.29
C ARG A 25 -2.95 -3.58 -8.91
N PHE A 26 -3.45 -2.92 -7.88
CA PHE A 26 -3.01 -3.16 -6.51
C PHE A 26 -3.23 -4.61 -6.09
N ASN A 27 -4.43 -5.16 -6.33
CA ASN A 27 -4.74 -6.54 -5.99
C ASN A 27 -3.81 -7.53 -6.70
N ARG A 28 -3.44 -7.28 -7.95
CA ARG A 28 -2.46 -8.10 -8.66
C ARG A 28 -1.10 -8.07 -7.97
N THR A 29 -0.57 -6.88 -7.66
CA THR A 29 0.70 -6.74 -6.92
C THR A 29 0.66 -7.44 -5.56
N LEU A 30 -0.46 -7.31 -4.84
CA LEU A 30 -0.64 -7.98 -3.55
C LEU A 30 -0.61 -9.51 -3.68
N LEU A 31 -1.31 -10.05 -4.68
CA LEU A 31 -1.33 -11.48 -4.96
C LEU A 31 0.04 -12.00 -5.40
N ASP A 32 0.78 -11.23 -6.20
CA ASP A 32 2.14 -11.58 -6.62
C ASP A 32 3.07 -11.68 -5.39
N MET A 33 3.00 -10.71 -4.47
CA MET A 33 3.78 -10.74 -3.22
C MET A 33 3.36 -11.88 -2.29
N LEU A 34 2.06 -12.13 -2.16
CA LEU A 34 1.54 -13.26 -1.36
C LEU A 34 1.99 -14.60 -1.93
N SER A 35 1.96 -14.77 -3.25
CA SER A 35 2.37 -16.01 -3.93
C SER A 35 3.81 -16.40 -3.57
N ILE A 36 4.69 -15.42 -3.39
CA ILE A 36 6.09 -15.66 -2.99
C ILE A 36 6.19 -16.20 -1.56
N LEU A 37 5.37 -15.71 -0.63
CA LEU A 37 5.44 -16.09 0.79
C LEU A 37 4.67 -17.37 1.12
N VAL A 38 3.69 -17.70 0.29
CA VAL A 38 2.67 -18.73 0.57
C VAL A 38 2.92 -20.02 -0.24
N ASP A 39 3.96 -20.05 -1.08
CA ASP A 39 4.31 -21.16 -1.98
C ASP A 39 4.38 -22.52 -1.25
N GLU A 40 4.92 -22.55 -0.02
CA GLU A 40 5.03 -23.78 0.78
C GLU A 40 3.75 -24.17 1.53
N ASN A 41 2.85 -23.21 1.84
CA ASN A 41 1.61 -23.47 2.56
C ASN A 41 0.48 -22.49 2.21
N PRO A 42 -0.32 -22.78 1.16
CA PRO A 42 -1.47 -21.98 0.72
C PRO A 42 -2.50 -21.64 1.78
N GLY A 43 -2.58 -22.41 2.87
CA GLY A 43 -3.55 -22.22 3.94
C GLY A 43 -3.24 -21.06 4.89
N GLN A 44 -2.04 -20.49 4.86
CA GLN A 44 -1.58 -19.44 5.79
C GLN A 44 -1.54 -18.04 5.16
N TRP A 45 -2.23 -17.83 4.04
CA TRP A 45 -2.20 -16.56 3.31
C TRP A 45 -2.72 -15.39 4.16
N ASP A 46 -3.66 -15.64 5.07
CA ASP A 46 -4.24 -14.66 5.98
C ASP A 46 -3.25 -14.25 7.08
N ASP A 47 -2.49 -15.20 7.60
CA ASP A 47 -1.39 -14.92 8.54
C ASP A 47 -0.26 -14.12 7.88
N MET A 48 -0.02 -14.32 6.58
CA MET A 48 1.01 -13.60 5.82
C MET A 48 0.58 -12.20 5.37
N LEU A 49 -0.73 -11.92 5.32
CA LEU A 49 -1.28 -10.67 4.81
C LEU A 49 -0.71 -9.41 5.52
N PRO A 50 -0.56 -9.36 6.86
CA PRO A 50 0.03 -8.20 7.53
C PRO A 50 1.47 -7.94 7.11
N PHE A 51 2.26 -8.99 6.86
CA PHE A 51 3.66 -8.86 6.44
C PHE A 51 3.76 -8.32 5.01
N VAL A 52 2.92 -8.82 4.10
CA VAL A 52 2.84 -8.29 2.73
C VAL A 52 2.41 -6.83 2.73
N MET A 53 1.38 -6.48 3.51
CA MET A 53 0.91 -5.11 3.62
C MET A 53 1.98 -4.18 4.20
N LEU A 54 2.76 -4.65 5.18
CA LEU A 54 3.88 -3.90 5.73
C LEU A 54 4.94 -3.64 4.64
N ALA A 55 5.36 -4.69 3.94
CA ALA A 55 6.37 -4.60 2.88
C ALA A 55 5.92 -3.67 1.74
N TYR A 56 4.66 -3.77 1.32
CA TYR A 56 4.10 -2.88 0.30
C TYR A 56 4.10 -1.41 0.76
N ASN A 57 3.62 -1.15 1.98
CA ASN A 57 3.50 0.22 2.48
C ASN A 57 4.83 0.90 2.79
N SER A 58 5.90 0.14 3.03
CA SER A 58 7.26 0.67 3.27
C SER A 58 8.15 0.67 2.01
N SER A 59 7.66 0.18 0.88
CA SER A 59 8.43 0.14 -0.38
C SER A 59 8.06 1.32 -1.26
N VAL A 60 9.07 1.96 -1.87
CA VAL A 60 8.85 3.09 -2.78
C VAL A 60 8.12 2.59 -4.03
N HIS A 61 7.01 3.24 -4.36
CA HIS A 61 6.25 2.89 -5.54
C HIS A 61 6.76 3.66 -6.76
N GLU A 62 7.04 2.95 -7.86
CA GLU A 62 7.70 3.52 -9.06
C GLU A 62 6.96 4.72 -9.63
N SER A 63 5.62 4.68 -9.66
CA SER A 63 4.82 5.74 -10.28
C SER A 63 4.76 7.04 -9.46
N THR A 64 4.92 6.96 -8.14
CA THR A 64 4.80 8.10 -7.22
C THR A 64 6.14 8.54 -6.66
N GLY A 65 7.18 7.71 -6.74
CA GLY A 65 8.50 8.00 -6.19
C GLY A 65 8.56 8.03 -4.66
N VAL A 66 7.45 7.68 -3.98
CA VAL A 66 7.36 7.60 -2.51
C VAL A 66 6.70 6.32 -2.05
N THR A 67 6.89 5.99 -0.79
CA THR A 67 6.18 4.89 -0.14
C THR A 67 4.69 5.23 0.03
N PRO A 68 3.79 4.24 -0.05
CA PRO A 68 2.37 4.44 0.26
C PRO A 68 2.15 4.99 1.68
N ALA A 69 3.01 4.64 2.63
CA ALA A 69 2.99 5.20 3.99
C ALA A 69 3.21 6.71 4.02
N ILE A 70 4.18 7.23 3.27
CA ILE A 70 4.38 8.67 3.12
C ILE A 70 3.16 9.33 2.47
N ALA A 71 2.64 8.74 1.40
CA ALA A 71 1.50 9.30 0.68
C ALA A 71 0.22 9.38 1.56
N MET A 72 0.01 8.41 2.45
CA MET A 72 -1.20 8.33 3.27
C MET A 72 -1.07 8.97 4.66
N LEU A 73 0.10 8.85 5.29
CA LEU A 73 0.34 9.28 6.68
C LEU A 73 1.29 10.47 6.80
N GLY A 74 1.95 10.87 5.71
CA GLY A 74 2.97 11.93 5.71
C GLY A 74 4.27 11.55 6.44
N ARG A 75 4.47 10.27 6.77
CA ARG A 75 5.67 9.76 7.44
C ARG A 75 5.98 8.33 7.01
N GLU A 76 7.25 7.97 7.07
CA GLU A 76 7.69 6.58 6.86
C GLU A 76 7.24 5.66 8.01
N LEU A 77 6.99 4.39 7.68
CA LEU A 77 6.74 3.36 8.69
C LEU A 77 8.05 3.02 9.41
N ARG A 78 7.95 2.71 10.70
CA ARG A 78 9.05 2.13 11.47
C ARG A 78 9.00 0.63 11.36
N LEU A 79 9.99 0.04 10.70
CA LEU A 79 10.11 -1.41 10.58
C LEU A 79 10.78 -1.99 11.84
N PRO A 80 10.51 -3.27 12.19
CA PRO A 80 11.22 -3.93 13.30
C PRO A 80 12.74 -3.85 13.17
N LEU A 81 13.25 -3.90 11.93
CA LEU A 81 14.67 -3.76 11.62
C LEU A 81 15.21 -2.36 11.99
N ASP A 82 14.43 -1.29 11.78
CA ASP A 82 14.84 0.08 12.14
C ASP A 82 15.04 0.23 13.66
N VAL A 83 14.22 -0.48 14.44
CA VAL A 83 14.32 -0.52 15.90
C VAL A 83 15.57 -1.27 16.33
N GLN A 84 15.86 -2.42 15.70
CA GLN A 84 17.05 -3.24 15.99
C GLN A 84 18.36 -2.54 15.62
N ILE A 85 18.40 -1.85 14.48
CA ILE A 85 19.58 -1.11 13.99
C ILE A 85 19.77 0.21 14.75
N ARG A 86 18.81 0.60 15.60
CA ARG A 86 18.83 1.85 16.38
C ARG A 86 19.01 3.06 15.45
N ASN A 87 18.37 3.00 14.28
CA ASN A 87 18.40 4.08 13.30
C ASN A 87 17.63 5.29 13.89
N PRO A 88 18.26 6.46 14.09
CA PRO A 88 17.55 7.62 14.58
C PRO A 88 16.43 8.00 13.59
N PRO A 89 15.27 8.49 14.07
CA PRO A 89 14.22 9.01 13.19
C PRO A 89 14.73 10.27 12.50
N GLY A 90 15.38 10.11 11.35
CA GLY A 90 16.11 11.24 10.78
C GLY A 90 16.92 10.98 9.52
N ARG A 91 16.63 9.93 8.73
CA ARG A 91 16.77 10.15 7.29
C ARG A 91 15.55 10.96 6.88
N GLU A 92 15.76 12.26 6.99
CA GLU A 92 14.86 13.33 6.65
C GLU A 92 14.00 12.98 5.46
N ALA A 93 12.72 13.35 5.58
CA ALA A 93 11.84 13.57 4.45
C ALA A 93 12.61 14.30 3.33
N GLN A 94 13.17 13.55 2.39
CA GLN A 94 13.58 14.10 1.12
C GLN A 94 12.30 14.46 0.40
N GLY A 95 11.82 15.67 0.69
CA GLY A 95 10.70 16.36 0.07
C GLY A 95 9.42 15.53 0.03
N LEU A 96 8.38 15.99 0.72
CA LEU A 96 7.03 15.77 0.18
C LEU A 96 7.10 16.11 -1.31
N PRO A 97 6.93 15.13 -2.24
CA PRO A 97 7.18 15.40 -3.64
C PRO A 97 6.23 16.49 -4.12
N ASP A 98 6.68 17.35 -5.03
CA ASP A 98 5.92 18.54 -5.44
C ASP A 98 4.50 18.23 -5.95
N TYR A 99 4.23 16.99 -6.40
CA TYR A 99 2.88 16.58 -6.79
C TYR A 99 1.84 16.61 -5.66
N ILE A 100 2.24 16.50 -4.37
CA ILE A 100 1.31 16.61 -3.23
C ILE A 100 0.99 18.09 -2.93
N ARG A 101 1.81 19.03 -3.41
CA ARG A 101 1.57 20.47 -3.25
C ARG A 101 0.55 21.02 -4.26
N GLU A 102 0.25 20.26 -5.31
CA GLU A 102 -0.64 20.67 -6.41
C GLU A 102 -2.07 20.08 -6.32
N THR A 103 -2.44 19.46 -5.20
CA THR A 103 -3.82 18.98 -4.93
C THR A 103 -4.45 19.72 -3.78
#